data_AF-A0A8J6GZE1-F1
#
_entry.id   AF-A0A8J6GZE1-F1
#
_cell.length_a   1.000
_cell.length_b   1.000
_cell.length_c   1.000
_cell.angle_alpha   90.00
_cell.angle_beta   90.00
_cell.angle_gamma   90.00
#
_symmetry.space_group_name_H-M   'P 1'
#
loop_
_entity.id
_entity.type
_entity.pdbx_description
1 polymer ?
#
loop_
_entity_poly.entity_id
_entity_poly.type
_entity_poly.pdbx_seq_one_letter_code
_entity_poly.pdbx_strand_id
1 'polypeptide(L)'
;MDLSTEFSRWKAQSLSKADLSRKGSVDEDAVAVVELLNSGEEFFTTSSCAGRILLLDGSPNGSGVQKQHCCWLLVTHKPCVKEDVVSF
;
A
#
# COMPACT_ATOMS: atom_id res chain seq x y z
N MET A 1 32.39 7.88 8.23
CA MET A 1 30.96 7.92 8.59
C MET A 1 30.53 6.48 8.76
N ASP A 2 29.95 6.11 9.89
CA ASP A 2 29.58 4.71 10.17
C ASP A 2 28.22 4.41 9.52
N LEU A 3 28.24 3.62 8.44
CA LEU A 3 27.05 3.26 7.66
C LEU A 3 25.97 2.58 8.51
N SER A 4 26.35 1.86 9.57
CA SER A 4 25.41 1.16 10.45
C SER A 4 24.56 2.14 11.28
N THR A 5 25.18 3.21 11.78
CA THR A 5 24.49 4.26 12.54
C THR A 5 23.55 5.08 11.65
N GLU A 6 23.97 5.35 10.41
CA GLU A 6 23.14 6.06 9.45
C GLU A 6 21.90 5.24 9.05
N PHE A 7 22.10 3.94 8.80
CA PHE A 7 21.00 3.03 8.49
C PHE A 7 20.01 2.92 9.65
N SER A 8 20.50 2.74 10.88
CA SER A 8 19.66 2.66 12.08
C SER A 8 18.79 3.90 12.25
N ARG A 9 19.36 5.10 12.02
CA ARG A 9 18.62 6.36 12.02
C ARG A 9 17.54 6.40 10.93
N TRP A 10 17.88 5.98 9.71
CA TRP A 10 16.93 5.96 8.59
C TRP A 10 15.77 4.99 8.83
N LYS A 11 16.07 3.81 9.37
CA LYS A 11 15.07 2.83 9.78
C LYS A 11 14.13 3.41 10.84
N ALA A 12 14.67 3.95 11.94
CA ALA A 12 13.86 4.55 13.00
C ALA A 12 12.97 5.69 12.46
N GLN A 13 13.51 6.55 11.62
CA GLN A 13 12.73 7.63 11.00
C GLN A 13 11.61 7.06 10.10
N SER A 14 11.90 6.05 9.29
CA SER A 14 10.92 5.47 8.38
C SER A 14 9.77 4.78 9.11
N LEU A 15 10.07 4.04 10.18
CA LEU A 15 9.07 3.34 11.00
C LEU A 15 8.24 4.29 11.89
N SER A 16 8.72 5.51 12.15
CA SER A 16 7.97 6.52 12.90
C SER A 16 6.91 7.28 12.07
N LYS A 17 6.92 7.10 10.74
CA LYS A 17 5.99 7.83 9.86
C LYS A 17 4.59 7.23 9.96
N ALA A 18 3.59 8.11 9.93
CA ALA A 18 2.21 7.71 9.72
C ALA A 18 2.03 7.08 8.33
N ASP A 19 1.07 6.17 8.20
CA ASP A 19 0.68 5.59 6.92
C ASP A 19 -0.04 6.64 6.08
N LEU A 20 0.54 6.95 4.90
CA LEU A 20 0.03 7.94 3.96
C LEU A 20 -0.76 7.31 2.80
N SER A 21 -1.00 6.00 2.83
CA SER A 21 -1.89 5.34 1.89
C SER A 21 -3.34 5.83 2.07
N ARG A 22 -4.18 5.66 1.06
CA ARG A 22 -5.61 6.01 1.17
C ARG A 22 -6.34 5.18 2.23
N LYS A 23 -5.85 3.98 2.56
CA LYS A 23 -6.37 3.13 3.63
C LYS A 23 -5.99 3.67 5.01
N GLY A 24 -4.82 4.32 5.12
CA GLY A 24 -4.29 4.86 6.37
C GLY A 24 -3.76 3.79 7.31
N SER A 25 -3.63 2.54 6.85
CA SER A 25 -3.03 1.44 7.59
C SER A 25 -2.49 0.37 6.65
N VAL A 26 -1.56 -0.43 7.16
CA VAL A 26 -1.10 -1.65 6.51
C VAL A 26 -2.26 -2.65 6.43
N ASP A 27 -2.27 -3.45 5.37
CA ASP A 27 -3.26 -4.53 5.22
C ASP A 27 -3.06 -5.61 6.26
N GLU A 28 -4.16 -6.09 6.84
CA GLU A 28 -4.19 -7.11 7.88
C GLU A 28 -3.43 -8.37 7.44
N ASP A 29 -3.56 -8.74 6.17
CA ASP A 29 -2.89 -9.91 5.60
C ASP A 29 -1.38 -9.69 5.36
N ALA A 30 -0.90 -8.44 5.40
CA ALA A 30 0.51 -8.07 5.29
C ALA A 30 1.15 -7.71 6.65
N VAL A 31 0.38 -7.50 7.72
CA VAL A 31 0.91 -7.07 9.03
C VAL A 31 2.00 -8.02 9.51
N ALA A 32 1.75 -9.33 9.52
CA ALA A 32 2.68 -10.31 10.07
C ALA A 32 4.03 -10.31 9.34
N VAL A 33 4.04 -10.20 8.01
CA VAL A 33 5.29 -10.15 7.23
C VAL A 33 6.00 -8.80 7.40
N VAL A 34 5.25 -7.70 7.50
CA VAL A 34 5.81 -6.36 7.73
C VAL A 34 6.49 -6.28 9.11
N GLU A 35 5.83 -6.78 10.15
CA GLU A 35 6.39 -6.81 11.51
C GLU A 35 7.61 -7.73 11.59
N LEU A 36 7.53 -8.92 11.00
CA LEU A 36 8.67 -9.84 10.92
C LEU A 36 9.87 -9.17 10.26
N LEU A 37 9.66 -8.50 9.12
CA LEU A 37 10.75 -7.84 8.42
C LEU A 37 11.32 -6.66 9.24
N ASN A 38 10.47 -5.86 9.86
CA ASN A 38 10.92 -4.71 10.65
C ASN A 38 11.61 -5.09 11.96
N SER A 39 11.49 -6.33 12.42
CA SER A 39 12.23 -6.84 13.59
C SER A 39 13.74 -6.99 13.34
N GLY A 40 14.18 -7.19 12.09
CA GLY A 40 15.59 -7.43 11.75
C GLY A 40 16.40 -6.15 11.57
N GLU A 41 17.61 -6.05 12.12
CA GLU A 41 18.39 -4.80 12.15
C GLU A 41 18.85 -4.31 10.77
N GLU A 42 18.95 -5.20 9.78
CA GLU A 42 19.59 -4.95 8.48
C GLU A 42 18.63 -4.44 7.41
N PHE A 43 17.32 -4.47 7.67
CA PHE A 43 16.28 -4.05 6.74
C PHE A 43 15.08 -3.45 7.46
N PHE A 44 14.25 -2.77 6.69
CA PHE A 44 12.93 -2.33 7.10
C PHE A 44 12.03 -2.19 5.86
N THR A 45 10.73 -2.26 6.07
CA THR A 45 9.73 -2.09 5.01
C THR A 45 9.39 -0.61 4.83
N THR A 46 9.01 -0.23 3.62
CA THR A 46 8.38 1.08 3.36
C THR A 46 6.88 0.87 3.08
N SER A 47 6.27 1.68 2.22
CA SER A 47 4.88 1.51 1.80
C SER A 47 4.63 0.09 1.26
N SER A 48 3.78 -0.66 1.96
CA SER A 48 3.52 -2.08 1.66
C SER A 48 2.01 -2.35 1.69
N CYS A 49 1.53 -3.30 0.87
CA CYS A 49 0.13 -3.73 0.84
C CYS A 49 0.03 -5.22 0.44
N ALA A 50 -1.07 -5.88 0.82
CA ALA A 50 -1.36 -7.28 0.48
C ALA A 50 -2.04 -7.46 -0.89
N GLY A 51 -2.22 -6.36 -1.64
CA GLY A 51 -2.96 -6.34 -2.90
C GLY A 51 -4.35 -5.73 -2.74
N ARG A 52 -4.93 -5.30 -3.85
CA ARG A 52 -6.26 -4.67 -3.88
C ARG A 52 -6.95 -4.86 -5.21
N ILE A 53 -8.28 -4.86 -5.17
CA ILE A 53 -9.17 -4.79 -6.32
C ILE A 53 -9.70 -3.36 -6.42
N LEU A 54 -9.68 -2.80 -7.63
CA LEU A 54 -10.12 -1.44 -7.92
C LEU A 54 -11.13 -1.45 -9.06
N LEU A 55 -12.26 -0.77 -8.87
CA LEU A 55 -13.13 -0.33 -9.97
C LEU A 55 -12.81 1.13 -10.25
N LEU A 56 -12.42 1.42 -11.48
CA LEU A 56 -12.03 2.75 -11.93
C LEU A 56 -13.01 3.24 -12.98
N ASP A 57 -13.39 4.51 -12.89
CA ASP A 57 -14.03 5.21 -14.00
C ASP A 57 -12.94 5.53 -15.04
N GLY A 58 -13.06 4.94 -16.23
CA GLY A 58 -12.06 5.06 -17.29
C GLY A 58 -12.06 6.45 -17.93
N SER A 59 -10.91 6.90 -18.48
CA SER A 59 -10.92 8.09 -19.33
C SER A 59 -11.62 7.79 -20.66
N PRO A 60 -12.46 8.71 -21.16
CA PRO A 60 -13.10 8.58 -22.48
C PRO A 60 -12.11 8.43 -23.64
N ASN A 61 -10.84 8.80 -23.45
CA ASN A 61 -9.90 9.09 -24.54
C ASN A 61 -8.67 8.15 -24.61
N GLY A 62 -8.63 7.05 -23.85
CA GLY A 62 -7.42 6.22 -23.79
C GLY A 62 -7.68 4.71 -23.73
N SER A 63 -7.04 3.95 -24.61
CA SER A 63 -7.02 2.48 -24.60
C SER A 63 -6.04 1.87 -23.57
N GLY A 64 -5.53 2.68 -22.63
CA GLY A 64 -4.50 2.29 -21.66
C GLY A 64 -4.95 2.36 -20.21
N VAL A 65 -4.25 1.66 -19.32
CA VAL A 65 -4.50 1.71 -17.87
C VAL A 65 -4.10 3.08 -17.32
N GLN A 66 -5.07 3.95 -17.11
CA GLN A 66 -4.86 5.24 -16.48
C GLN A 66 -4.69 5.09 -14.95
N LYS A 67 -3.45 5.26 -14.48
CA LYS A 67 -3.12 5.17 -13.05
C LYS A 67 -3.19 6.50 -12.30
N GLN A 68 -3.26 7.63 -13.02
CA GLN A 68 -3.28 8.98 -12.46
C GLN A 68 -4.57 9.71 -12.85
N HIS A 69 -5.09 10.55 -11.97
CA HIS A 69 -6.33 11.33 -12.20
C HIS A 69 -7.56 10.48 -12.57
N CYS A 70 -7.59 9.20 -12.17
CA CYS A 70 -8.76 8.34 -12.32
C CYS A 70 -9.66 8.41 -11.09
N CYS A 71 -10.97 8.35 -11.30
CA CYS A 71 -11.93 8.23 -10.21
C CYS A 71 -11.95 6.78 -9.71
N TRP A 72 -11.81 6.59 -8.40
CA TRP A 72 -11.89 5.27 -7.77
C TRP A 72 -13.34 5.08 -7.32
N LEU A 73 -14.07 4.22 -8.03
CA LEU A 73 -15.46 3.91 -7.71
C LEU A 73 -15.53 2.91 -6.55
N LEU A 74 -14.70 1.86 -6.62
CA LEU A 74 -14.55 0.86 -5.55
C LEU A 74 -13.07 0.62 -5.26
N VAL A 75 -12.77 0.41 -3.98
CA VAL A 75 -11.47 -0.03 -3.48
C VAL A 75 -11.71 -1.10 -2.44
N THR A 76 -11.13 -2.28 -2.63
CA THR A 76 -11.13 -3.32 -1.59
C THR A 76 -9.80 -4.04 -1.55
N HIS A 77 -9.37 -4.35 -0.33
CA HIS A 77 -8.20 -5.18 -0.05
C HIS A 77 -8.61 -6.62 0.30
N LYS A 78 -9.88 -6.97 0.07
CA LYS A 78 -10.46 -8.30 0.27
C LYS A 78 -11.09 -8.79 -1.03
N PRO A 79 -11.29 -10.12 -1.19
CA PRO A 79 -12.03 -10.65 -2.33
C PRO A 79 -13.40 -9.96 -2.46
N CYS A 80 -13.79 -9.65 -3.68
CA CYS A 80 -15.12 -9.09 -3.99
C CYS A 80 -15.97 -10.13 -4.74
N VAL A 81 -17.27 -10.05 -4.55
CA VAL A 81 -18.26 -10.77 -5.36
C VAL A 81 -18.81 -9.86 -6.47
N LYS A 82 -19.58 -10.43 -7.38
CA LYS A 82 -20.16 -9.68 -8.51
C LYS A 82 -20.99 -8.51 -8.02
N GLU A 83 -21.76 -8.72 -6.97
CA GLU A 83 -22.69 -7.76 -6.38
C GLU A 83 -21.97 -6.50 -5.90
N ASP A 84 -20.78 -6.64 -5.31
CA ASP A 84 -19.95 -5.51 -4.87
C ASP A 84 -19.56 -4.58 -6.02
N VAL A 85 -19.54 -5.09 -7.25
CA VAL A 85 -19.10 -4.32 -8.43
C VAL A 85 -20.28 -3.73 -9.20
N VAL A 86 -21.41 -4.45 -9.29
CA VAL A 86 -22.57 -4.02 -10.10
C VAL A 86 -23.52 -3.07 -9.38
N SER A 87 -23.38 -2.89 -8.06
CA SER A 87 -24.28 -2.03 -7.24
C SER A 87 -23.83 -0.56 -7.14
N PHE A 88 -22.81 -0.16 -7.89
CA PHE A 88 -22.26 1.21 -7.90
C PHE A 88 -23.00 2.16 -8.84
#